data_AF-A0A931BSR0-F1
#
_entry.id   AF-A0A931BSR0-F1
#
_cell.length_a   1.000
_cell.length_b   1.000
_cell.length_c   1.000
_cell.angle_alpha   90.00
_cell.angle_beta   90.00
_cell.angle_gamma   90.00
#
_symmetry.space_group_name_H-M   'P 1'
#
loop_
_entity.id
_entity.type
_entity.pdbx_description
1 polymer ?
#
loop_
_entity_poly.entity_id
_entity_poly.type
_entity_poly.pdbx_seq_one_letter_code
_entity_poly.pdbx_strand_id
1 'polypeptide(L)'
;MKTKIDKTTLNQRVLLACIICLIWILLYKLLFIDIDNIFPNADRVGEITFNLFCSVIASGIFYYVVVHLENRRIAKILYPSINDRLKTFGVGLFFIKKDLYQRKGLAIPDKMPKLEDFAPICDNIILTTKPPEIIGNPSFTPNDWFEYFEYYFQSDKFLSKQLYTHISFLTPDILKELDEIQYSRFQRALDVYRINKRYNELSGMSGPFWLYLSTLDKLSSTELK
;
A
#
# COMPACT_ATOMS: atom_id res chain seq x y z
N MET A 1 12.04 0.72 9.24
CA MET A 1 11.80 2.12 8.85
C MET A 1 10.40 2.10 8.24
N LYS A 2 9.40 2.62 8.95
CA LYS A 2 8.01 2.58 8.48
C LYS A 2 7.83 3.59 7.36
N THR A 3 7.45 3.13 6.17
CA THR A 3 7.07 3.98 5.04
C THR A 3 5.68 4.55 5.33
N LYS A 4 5.61 5.87 5.54
CA LYS A 4 4.36 6.60 5.77
C LYS A 4 3.94 7.23 4.46
N ILE A 5 2.70 7.00 4.02
CA ILE A 5 2.16 7.59 2.79
C ILE A 5 0.86 8.30 3.13
N ASP A 6 0.81 9.61 2.85
CA ASP A 6 -0.34 10.48 3.14
C ASP A 6 -1.10 10.80 1.85
N LYS A 7 -2.29 10.23 1.71
CA LYS A 7 -3.20 10.48 0.58
C LYS A 7 -4.21 11.59 0.89
N THR A 8 -4.19 12.15 2.10
CA THR A 8 -5.24 13.06 2.58
C THR A 8 -4.87 14.53 2.49
N THR A 9 -3.72 14.87 1.90
CA THR A 9 -3.26 16.25 1.80
C THR A 9 -4.21 17.09 0.95
N LEU A 10 -4.71 18.19 1.53
CA LEU A 10 -5.51 19.19 0.84
C LEU A 10 -4.77 19.68 -0.42
N ASN A 11 -5.48 19.78 -1.55
CA ASN A 11 -4.88 20.28 -2.78
C ASN A 11 -4.41 21.73 -2.60
N GLN A 12 -3.10 21.90 -2.43
CA GLN A 12 -2.47 23.20 -2.15
C GLN A 12 -2.79 24.24 -3.22
N ARG A 13 -3.02 23.83 -4.47
CA ARG A 13 -3.37 24.74 -5.57
C ARG A 13 -4.76 25.34 -5.40
N VAL A 14 -5.72 24.54 -4.93
CA VAL A 14 -7.09 25.01 -4.65
C VAL A 14 -7.09 25.98 -3.48
N LEU A 15 -6.34 25.67 -2.41
CA LEU A 15 -6.18 26.56 -1.27
C LEU A 15 -5.54 27.90 -1.70
N LEU A 16 -4.46 27.86 -2.47
CA LEU A 16 -3.74 29.05 -2.93
C LEU A 16 -4.64 29.94 -3.81
N ALA A 17 -5.40 29.33 -4.73
CA ALA A 17 -6.39 30.06 -5.54
C ALA A 17 -7.46 30.75 -4.68
N CYS A 18 -7.98 30.07 -3.65
CA CYS A 18 -8.96 30.66 -2.73
C CYS A 18 -8.35 31.83 -1.94
N ILE A 19 -7.10 31.71 -1.49
CA ILE A 19 -6.39 32.79 -0.76
C ILE A 19 -6.20 34.02 -1.66
N ILE A 20 -5.76 33.84 -2.90
CA ILE A 20 -5.60 34.95 -3.86
C ILE A 20 -6.95 35.65 -4.09
N CYS A 21 -8.01 34.89 -4.32
CA CYS A 21 -9.36 35.44 -4.51
C CYS A 21 -9.83 36.21 -3.27
N LEU A 22 -9.54 35.71 -2.07
CA LEU A 22 -9.91 36.34 -0.81
C LEU A 22 -9.15 37.65 -0.58
N ILE A 23 -7.85 37.69 -0.87
CA ILE A 23 -7.04 38.92 -0.83
C ILE A 23 -7.60 39.95 -1.80
N TRP A 24 -7.97 39.54 -3.03
CA TRP A 24 -8.54 40.46 -4.00
C TRP A 24 -9.90 41.03 -3.56
N ILE A 25 -10.78 40.18 -3.01
CA ILE A 25 -12.08 40.62 -2.47
C ILE A 25 -11.88 41.65 -1.35
N LEU A 26 -10.90 41.42 -0.45
CA LEU A 26 -10.57 42.37 0.60
C LEU A 26 -10.06 43.69 0.04
N LEU A 27 -9.14 43.66 -0.92
CA LEU A 27 -8.63 44.86 -1.59
C LEU A 27 -9.75 45.62 -2.31
N TYR A 28 -10.64 44.90 -3.01
CA TYR A 28 -11.79 45.50 -3.69
C TYR A 28 -12.72 46.23 -2.70
N LYS A 29 -13.10 45.57 -1.59
CA LYS A 29 -14.01 46.16 -0.61
C LYS A 29 -13.39 47.26 0.25
N LEU A 30 -12.09 47.20 0.55
CA LEU A 30 -11.45 48.12 1.50
C LEU A 30 -10.77 49.31 0.83
N LEU A 31 -10.32 49.16 -0.42
CA LEU A 31 -9.54 50.19 -1.12
C LEU A 31 -10.24 50.68 -2.38
N PHE A 32 -10.75 49.78 -3.23
CA PHE A 32 -11.16 50.15 -4.58
C PHE A 32 -12.60 50.65 -4.70
N ILE A 33 -13.46 50.37 -3.71
CA ILE A 33 -14.89 50.75 -3.80
C ILE A 33 -15.13 52.26 -3.65
N ASP A 34 -14.21 52.96 -2.95
CA ASP A 34 -14.34 54.39 -2.63
C ASP A 34 -13.45 55.29 -3.52
N ILE A 35 -12.77 54.71 -4.53
CA ILE A 35 -11.89 55.45 -5.45
C ILE A 35 -12.68 55.85 -6.71
N ASP A 36 -12.51 57.11 -7.14
CA ASP A 36 -13.09 57.61 -8.40
C ASP A 36 -12.67 56.76 -9.61
N ASN A 37 -13.61 56.61 -10.56
CA ASN A 37 -13.47 55.71 -11.70
C ASN A 37 -12.24 56.01 -12.55
N ILE A 38 -11.25 55.12 -12.48
CA ILE A 38 -9.99 55.24 -13.23
C ILE A 38 -10.23 55.13 -14.75
N PHE A 39 -11.28 54.42 -15.17
CA PHE A 39 -11.67 54.29 -16.58
C PHE A 39 -13.20 54.09 -16.75
N PRO A 40 -13.76 54.32 -17.95
CA PRO A 40 -15.18 54.12 -18.21
C PRO A 40 -15.60 52.66 -17.99
N ASN A 41 -16.65 52.43 -17.19
CA ASN A 41 -17.14 51.11 -16.75
C ASN A 41 -16.22 50.34 -15.78
N ALA A 42 -15.25 50.99 -15.12
CA ALA A 42 -14.42 50.36 -14.10
C ALA A 42 -15.24 49.64 -13.03
N ASP A 43 -16.34 50.25 -12.58
CA ASP A 43 -17.23 49.72 -11.54
C ASP A 43 -17.86 48.40 -11.93
N ARG A 44 -18.33 48.30 -13.18
CA ARG A 44 -18.94 47.09 -13.72
C ARG A 44 -17.92 45.95 -13.81
N VAL A 45 -16.70 46.27 -14.25
CA VAL A 45 -15.62 45.27 -14.31
C VAL A 45 -15.26 44.81 -12.89
N GLY A 46 -15.16 45.73 -11.94
CA GLY A 46 -14.94 45.43 -10.53
C GLY A 46 -16.00 44.49 -9.95
N GLU A 47 -17.28 44.78 -10.18
CA GLU A 47 -18.40 43.98 -9.72
C GLU A 47 -18.42 42.57 -10.33
N ILE A 48 -18.19 42.45 -11.64
CA ILE A 48 -18.10 41.14 -12.32
C ILE A 48 -16.94 40.31 -11.73
N THR A 49 -15.78 40.94 -11.55
CA THR A 49 -14.58 40.25 -11.01
C THR A 49 -14.79 39.83 -9.56
N PHE A 50 -15.44 40.68 -8.76
CA PHE A 50 -15.84 40.36 -7.38
C PHE A 50 -16.79 39.15 -7.33
N ASN A 51 -17.85 39.15 -8.14
CA ASN A 51 -18.81 38.04 -8.20
C ASN A 51 -18.14 36.73 -8.66
N LEU A 52 -17.22 36.81 -9.62
CA LEU A 52 -16.43 35.67 -10.07
C LEU A 52 -15.58 35.08 -8.94
N PHE A 53 -14.86 35.92 -8.19
CA PHE A 53 -14.01 35.46 -7.09
C PHE A 53 -14.82 34.95 -5.89
N CYS A 54 -15.99 35.52 -5.61
CA CYS A 54 -16.95 34.96 -4.65
C CYS A 54 -17.39 33.55 -5.07
N SER A 55 -17.66 33.33 -6.35
CA SER A 55 -17.99 31.99 -6.89
C SER A 55 -16.85 30.99 -6.72
N VAL A 56 -15.59 31.41 -6.99
CA VAL A 56 -14.40 30.56 -6.79
C VAL A 56 -14.25 30.17 -5.31
N ILE A 57 -14.41 31.10 -4.37
CA ILE A 57 -14.35 30.81 -2.94
C ILE A 57 -15.48 29.86 -2.53
N ALA A 58 -16.71 30.10 -2.98
CA ALA A 58 -17.84 29.22 -2.70
C ALA A 58 -17.59 27.79 -3.21
N SER A 59 -17.04 27.66 -4.42
CA SER A 59 -16.61 26.36 -4.99
C SER A 59 -15.51 25.71 -4.15
N GLY A 60 -14.52 26.47 -3.69
CA GLY A 60 -13.46 25.99 -2.80
C GLY A 60 -13.98 25.48 -1.46
N ILE A 61 -14.94 26.19 -0.85
CA ILE A 61 -15.63 25.76 0.38
C ILE A 61 -16.39 24.46 0.11
N PHE A 62 -17.14 24.38 -1.00
CA PHE A 62 -17.88 23.18 -1.36
C PHE A 62 -16.94 21.98 -1.57
N TYR A 63 -15.83 22.18 -2.29
CA TYR A 63 -14.79 21.15 -2.44
C TYR A 63 -14.24 20.70 -1.07
N TYR A 64 -13.95 21.64 -0.17
CA TYR A 64 -13.42 21.30 1.15
C TYR A 64 -14.43 20.48 1.96
N VAL A 65 -15.69 20.92 2.01
CA VAL A 65 -16.73 20.28 2.83
C VAL A 65 -17.18 18.95 2.25
N VAL A 66 -17.44 18.90 0.94
CA VAL A 66 -18.02 17.73 0.29
C VAL A 66 -16.95 16.71 -0.06
N VAL A 67 -15.78 17.12 -0.56
CA VAL A 67 -14.77 16.18 -1.02
C VAL A 67 -13.72 15.92 0.05
N HIS A 68 -13.09 16.96 0.58
CA HIS A 68 -11.94 16.77 1.48
C HIS A 68 -12.33 16.20 2.85
N LEU A 69 -13.35 16.76 3.51
CA LEU A 69 -13.81 16.26 4.81
C LEU A 69 -14.39 14.84 4.72
N GLU A 70 -15.16 14.55 3.67
CA GLU A 70 -15.71 13.21 3.44
C GLU A 70 -14.59 12.18 3.23
N ASN A 71 -13.63 12.47 2.35
CA ASN A 71 -12.48 11.60 2.12
C ASN A 71 -11.67 11.36 3.39
N ARG A 72 -11.47 12.41 4.21
CA ARG A 72 -10.76 12.28 5.49
C ARG A 72 -11.53 11.43 6.50
N ARG A 73 -12.86 11.57 6.55
CA ARG A 73 -13.72 10.75 7.42
C ARG A 73 -13.68 9.28 7.00
N ILE A 74 -13.80 9.00 5.70
CA ILE A 74 -13.76 7.63 5.17
C ILE A 74 -12.37 7.02 5.41
N ALA A 75 -11.29 7.75 5.13
CA ALA A 75 -9.92 7.33 5.40
C ALA A 75 -9.71 6.96 6.88
N LYS A 76 -10.21 7.78 7.81
CA LYS A 76 -10.11 7.50 9.25
C LYS A 76 -10.80 6.19 9.67
N ILE A 77 -11.87 5.80 8.98
CA ILE A 77 -12.60 4.55 9.26
C ILE A 77 -11.94 3.35 8.58
N LEU A 78 -11.50 3.51 7.32
CA LEU A 78 -10.98 2.40 6.51
C LEU A 78 -9.50 2.09 6.75
N TYR A 79 -8.65 3.10 6.98
CA TYR A 79 -7.20 2.90 7.10
C TYR A 79 -6.81 1.96 8.24
N PRO A 80 -7.44 1.99 9.44
CA PRO A 80 -7.16 0.99 10.47
C PRO A 80 -7.40 -0.44 9.96
N SER A 81 -8.53 -0.69 9.29
CA SER A 81 -8.85 -2.01 8.75
C SER A 81 -7.87 -2.43 7.64
N ILE A 82 -7.50 -1.52 6.75
CA ILE A 82 -6.51 -1.78 5.70
C ILE A 82 -5.14 -2.06 6.31
N ASN A 83 -4.71 -1.27 7.28
CA ASN A 83 -3.43 -1.44 7.97
C ASN A 83 -3.36 -2.77 8.74
N ASP A 84 -4.46 -3.18 9.38
CA ASP A 84 -4.49 -4.47 10.07
C ASP A 84 -4.40 -5.63 9.07
N ARG A 85 -5.05 -5.53 7.90
CA ARG A 85 -4.90 -6.52 6.82
C ARG A 85 -3.48 -6.54 6.25
N LEU A 86 -2.85 -5.38 6.05
CA LEU A 86 -1.46 -5.30 5.61
C LEU A 86 -0.52 -6.02 6.60
N LYS A 87 -0.70 -5.79 7.91
CA LYS A 87 0.07 -6.49 8.95
C LYS A 87 -0.12 -8.00 8.92
N THR A 88 -1.29 -8.51 8.50
CA THR A 88 -1.55 -9.96 8.43
C THR A 88 -0.59 -10.69 7.49
N PHE A 89 -0.08 -10.05 6.42
CA PHE A 89 0.98 -10.64 5.58
C PHE A 89 2.25 -10.99 6.39
N GLY A 90 2.51 -10.26 7.47
CA GLY A 90 3.64 -10.50 8.36
C GLY A 90 3.50 -11.79 9.18
N VAL A 91 2.27 -12.28 9.38
CA VAL A 91 2.01 -13.52 10.13
C VAL A 91 2.51 -14.73 9.33
N GLY A 92 2.14 -14.83 8.05
CA GLY A 92 2.61 -15.89 7.16
C GLY A 92 4.14 -15.85 7.00
N LEU A 93 4.69 -14.66 6.75
CA LEU A 93 6.13 -14.42 6.71
C LEU A 93 6.86 -14.93 7.97
N PHE A 94 6.33 -14.62 9.16
CA PHE A 94 6.92 -15.03 10.42
C PHE A 94 7.00 -16.55 10.54
N PHE A 95 5.91 -17.26 10.21
CA PHE A 95 5.90 -18.73 10.27
C PHE A 95 6.86 -19.36 9.27
N ILE A 96 6.86 -18.88 8.02
CA ILE A 96 7.80 -19.37 7.00
C ILE A 96 9.24 -19.15 7.46
N LYS A 97 9.59 -17.96 7.97
CA LYS A 97 10.92 -17.69 8.51
C LYS A 97 11.25 -18.57 9.70
N LYS A 98 10.33 -18.73 10.65
CA LYS A 98 10.52 -19.61 11.80
C LYS A 98 10.89 -21.02 11.35
N ASP A 99 10.11 -21.58 10.43
CA ASP A 99 10.28 -22.97 9.97
C ASP A 99 11.58 -23.19 9.20
N LEU A 100 12.02 -22.20 8.42
CA LEU A 100 13.30 -22.24 7.70
C LEU A 100 14.51 -22.10 8.63
N TYR A 101 14.50 -21.10 9.52
CA TYR A 101 15.64 -20.77 10.36
C TYR A 101 15.81 -21.75 11.51
N GLN A 102 14.72 -22.23 12.12
CA GLN A 102 14.78 -23.23 13.18
C GLN A 102 15.34 -24.56 12.67
N ARG A 103 15.08 -24.94 11.41
CA ARG A 103 15.69 -26.13 10.78
C ARG A 103 17.21 -26.05 10.72
N LYS A 104 17.78 -24.85 10.66
CA LYS A 104 19.23 -24.60 10.63
C LYS A 104 19.79 -24.26 12.02
N GLY A 105 18.96 -24.24 13.07
CA GLY A 105 19.36 -23.79 14.41
C GLY A 105 19.72 -22.30 14.47
N LEU A 106 19.24 -21.49 13.53
CA LEU A 106 19.55 -20.07 13.43
C LEU A 106 18.48 -19.22 14.13
N ALA A 107 18.90 -18.06 14.65
CA ALA A 107 17.98 -17.05 15.17
C ALA A 107 17.14 -16.44 14.03
N ILE A 108 15.86 -16.18 14.30
CA ILE A 108 14.96 -15.55 13.33
C ILE A 108 15.30 -14.05 13.27
N PRO A 109 15.68 -13.50 12.11
CA PRO A 109 16.01 -12.08 12.02
C PRO A 109 14.73 -11.24 12.10
N ASP A 110 14.82 -10.01 12.61
CA ASP A 110 13.66 -9.10 12.68
C ASP A 110 13.17 -8.64 11.31
N LYS A 111 14.08 -8.53 10.34
CA LYS A 111 13.79 -8.09 8.96
C LYS A 111 14.20 -9.16 7.96
N MET A 112 13.77 -9.03 6.71
CA MET A 112 14.32 -9.85 5.64
C MET A 112 15.82 -9.52 5.44
N PRO A 113 16.74 -10.50 5.52
CA PRO A 113 18.15 -10.25 5.23
C PRO A 113 18.36 -10.06 3.72
N LYS A 114 19.59 -9.73 3.32
CA LYS A 114 19.93 -9.65 1.89
C LYS A 114 19.87 -11.02 1.24
N LEU A 115 19.74 -11.04 -0.09
CA LEU A 115 19.68 -12.29 -0.84
C LEU A 115 20.92 -13.16 -0.60
N GLU A 116 22.11 -12.57 -0.50
CA GLU A 116 23.37 -13.31 -0.27
C GLU A 116 23.34 -14.10 1.04
N ASP A 117 22.79 -13.52 2.10
CA ASP A 117 22.68 -14.14 3.42
C ASP A 117 21.48 -15.11 3.50
N PHE A 118 20.45 -14.90 2.67
CA PHE A 118 19.24 -15.71 2.66
C PHE A 118 19.42 -17.00 1.84
N ALA A 119 20.10 -16.95 0.70
CA ALA A 119 20.21 -18.07 -0.22
C ALA A 119 20.71 -19.37 0.47
N PRO A 120 21.74 -19.33 1.34
CA PRO A 120 22.23 -20.53 2.04
C PRO A 120 21.20 -21.19 2.97
N ILE A 121 20.16 -20.46 3.39
CA ILE A 121 19.09 -20.99 4.24
C ILE A 121 18.21 -21.96 3.46
N CYS A 122 18.09 -21.74 2.14
CA CYS A 122 17.33 -22.60 1.24
C CYS A 122 18.03 -23.92 0.91
N ASP A 123 19.32 -24.06 1.25
CA ASP A 123 20.12 -25.23 0.94
C ASP A 123 19.64 -26.47 1.70
N ASN A 124 19.70 -27.62 1.05
CA ASN A 124 19.27 -28.92 1.58
C ASN A 124 17.78 -29.01 1.95
N ILE A 125 16.95 -28.05 1.51
CA ILE A 125 15.49 -28.15 1.61
C ILE A 125 14.97 -28.86 0.37
N ILE A 126 14.69 -30.15 0.53
CA ILE A 126 14.14 -31.01 -0.52
C ILE A 126 12.62 -30.82 -0.55
N LEU A 127 12.08 -30.37 -1.68
CA LEU A 127 10.68 -29.94 -1.82
C LEU A 127 9.69 -31.08 -1.61
N THR A 128 10.03 -32.32 -2.00
CA THR A 128 9.19 -33.50 -1.77
C THR A 128 9.26 -34.07 -0.34
N THR A 129 10.07 -33.49 0.55
CA THR A 129 10.12 -33.93 1.95
C THR A 129 9.03 -33.30 2.78
N LYS A 130 8.66 -33.97 3.88
CA LYS A 130 7.66 -33.46 4.80
C LYS A 130 8.14 -32.15 5.46
N PRO A 131 7.41 -31.04 5.31
CA PRO A 131 7.70 -29.78 5.98
C PRO A 131 7.22 -29.82 7.44
N PRO A 132 7.55 -28.80 8.25
CA PRO A 132 6.94 -28.61 9.58
C PRO A 132 5.40 -28.46 9.50
N GLU A 133 4.74 -28.76 10.61
CA GLU A 133 3.28 -28.57 10.72
C GLU A 133 2.93 -27.07 10.76
N ILE A 134 1.86 -26.69 10.07
CA ILE A 134 1.39 -25.31 10.02
C ILE A 134 0.69 -24.97 11.33
N ILE A 135 1.36 -24.16 12.15
CA ILE A 135 0.82 -23.68 13.42
C ILE A 135 -0.36 -22.74 13.14
N GLY A 136 -1.53 -23.05 13.71
CA GLY A 136 -2.76 -22.26 13.55
C GLY A 136 -3.83 -22.88 12.67
N ASN A 137 -3.53 -23.99 11.98
CA ASN A 137 -4.54 -24.80 11.29
C ASN A 137 -4.31 -26.30 11.50
N PRO A 138 -4.74 -26.87 12.64
CA PRO A 138 -4.51 -28.29 12.96
C PRO A 138 -5.23 -29.25 11.99
N SER A 139 -6.20 -28.75 11.22
CA SER A 139 -6.96 -29.54 10.25
C SER A 139 -6.23 -29.72 8.91
N PHE A 140 -5.12 -29.02 8.69
CA PHE A 140 -4.34 -29.11 7.45
C PHE A 140 -2.89 -29.47 7.75
N THR A 141 -2.46 -30.63 7.28
CA THR A 141 -1.08 -31.08 7.37
C THR A 141 -0.51 -31.23 5.95
N PRO A 142 0.43 -30.36 5.54
CA PRO A 142 1.02 -30.47 4.21
C PRO A 142 1.85 -31.76 4.09
N ASN A 143 1.70 -32.46 2.96
CA ASN A 143 2.46 -33.67 2.67
C ASN A 143 3.90 -33.35 2.25
N ASP A 144 4.09 -32.23 1.55
CA ASP A 144 5.36 -31.78 1.01
C ASP A 144 5.48 -30.24 1.06
N TRP A 145 6.65 -29.70 0.72
CA TRP A 145 6.86 -28.24 0.70
C TRP A 145 6.02 -27.54 -0.38
N PHE A 146 5.61 -28.25 -1.44
CA PHE A 146 4.74 -27.68 -2.46
C PHE A 146 3.37 -27.32 -1.86
N GLU A 147 2.75 -28.25 -1.14
CA GLU A 147 1.49 -28.01 -0.43
C GLU A 147 1.64 -26.97 0.69
N TYR A 148 2.78 -26.96 1.39
CA TYR A 148 3.07 -25.97 2.42
C TYR A 148 3.08 -24.55 1.86
N PHE A 149 3.81 -24.31 0.77
CA PHE A 149 3.84 -22.97 0.16
C PHE A 149 2.51 -22.60 -0.50
N GLU A 150 1.82 -23.56 -1.10
CA GLU A 150 0.51 -23.33 -1.71
C GLU A 150 -0.52 -22.86 -0.67
N TYR A 151 -0.48 -23.40 0.55
CA TYR A 151 -1.31 -22.90 1.66
C TYR A 151 -1.10 -21.40 1.92
N TYR A 152 0.16 -20.95 2.02
CA TYR A 152 0.48 -19.54 2.23
C TYR A 152 0.13 -18.68 1.02
N PHE A 153 0.36 -19.15 -0.21
CA PHE A 153 -0.05 -18.44 -1.42
C PHE A 153 -1.56 -18.21 -1.47
N GLN A 154 -2.36 -19.20 -1.08
CA GLN A 154 -3.81 -19.06 -1.06
C GLN A 154 -4.26 -18.04 -0.01
N SER A 155 -3.66 -18.09 1.19
CA SER A 155 -3.91 -17.10 2.24
C SER A 155 -3.56 -15.68 1.78
N ASP A 156 -2.38 -15.49 1.19
CA ASP A 156 -1.90 -14.18 0.75
C ASP A 156 -2.70 -13.63 -0.43
N LYS A 157 -3.08 -14.49 -1.40
CA LYS A 157 -3.99 -14.10 -2.49
C LYS A 157 -5.37 -13.72 -1.96
N PHE A 158 -5.87 -14.41 -0.95
CA PHE A 158 -7.14 -14.05 -0.31
C PHE A 158 -7.05 -12.67 0.35
N LEU A 159 -5.99 -12.40 1.11
CA LEU A 159 -5.73 -11.08 1.70
C LEU A 159 -5.60 -10.00 0.63
N SER A 160 -4.88 -10.28 -0.45
CA SER A 160 -4.71 -9.36 -1.58
C SER A 160 -6.06 -9.00 -2.21
N LYS A 161 -6.93 -10.00 -2.48
CA LYS A 161 -8.29 -9.76 -3.00
C LYS A 161 -9.12 -8.87 -2.07
N GLN A 162 -9.01 -9.07 -0.76
CA GLN A 162 -9.69 -8.24 0.22
C GLN A 162 -9.16 -6.80 0.25
N LEU A 163 -7.88 -6.58 -0.05
CA LEU A 163 -7.33 -5.23 -0.14
C LEU A 163 -7.75 -4.54 -1.44
N TYR A 164 -7.84 -5.27 -2.56
CA TYR A 164 -8.31 -4.71 -3.84
C TYR A 164 -9.76 -4.19 -3.79
N THR A 165 -10.60 -4.64 -2.85
CA THR A 165 -11.94 -4.02 -2.66
C THR A 165 -11.86 -2.56 -2.22
N HIS A 166 -10.69 -2.14 -1.70
CA HIS A 166 -10.40 -0.78 -1.25
C HIS A 166 -9.36 -0.08 -2.15
N ILE A 167 -9.25 -0.46 -3.42
CA ILE A 167 -8.22 -0.01 -4.36
C ILE A 167 -8.04 1.52 -4.43
N SER A 168 -9.13 2.31 -4.37
CA SER A 168 -9.07 3.78 -4.39
C SER A 168 -8.26 4.37 -3.24
N PHE A 169 -8.18 3.65 -2.12
CA PHE A 169 -7.46 4.04 -0.91
C PHE A 169 -6.01 3.52 -0.89
N LEU A 170 -5.65 2.57 -1.75
CA LEU A 170 -4.30 1.99 -1.80
C LEU A 170 -3.33 2.80 -2.66
N THR A 171 -2.10 2.95 -2.20
CA THR A 171 -1.06 3.69 -2.93
C THR A 171 -0.52 2.85 -4.10
N PRO A 172 0.02 3.47 -5.16
CA PRO A 172 0.61 2.73 -6.28
C PRO A 172 1.69 1.74 -5.84
N ASP A 173 2.47 2.07 -4.80
CA ASP A 173 3.48 1.18 -4.25
C ASP A 173 2.87 -0.07 -3.62
N ILE A 174 1.78 0.07 -2.84
CA ILE A 174 1.07 -1.09 -2.28
C ILE A 174 0.50 -1.94 -3.41
N LEU A 175 -0.12 -1.32 -4.42
CA LEU A 175 -0.70 -2.05 -5.55
C LEU A 175 0.35 -2.86 -6.31
N LYS A 176 1.53 -2.29 -6.54
CA LYS A 176 2.65 -2.98 -7.17
C LYS A 176 3.09 -4.20 -6.37
N GLU A 177 3.19 -4.08 -5.05
CA GLU A 177 3.60 -5.20 -4.19
C GLU A 177 2.48 -6.26 -4.10
N LEU A 178 1.20 -5.88 -4.11
CA LEU A 178 0.07 -6.82 -4.21
C LEU A 178 0.06 -7.58 -5.55
N ASP A 179 0.37 -6.90 -6.66
CA ASP A 179 0.48 -7.54 -7.96
C ASP A 179 1.61 -8.59 -7.99
N GLU A 180 2.74 -8.31 -7.33
CA GLU A 180 3.84 -9.28 -7.18
C GLU A 180 3.43 -10.49 -6.33
N ILE A 181 2.56 -10.33 -5.32
CA ILE A 181 1.97 -11.47 -4.59
C ILE A 181 1.02 -12.27 -5.47
N GLN A 182 0.12 -11.58 -6.19
CA GLN A 182 -0.89 -12.21 -7.04
C GLN A 182 -0.27 -13.03 -8.19
N TYR A 183 0.84 -12.52 -8.75
CA TYR A 183 1.57 -13.13 -9.88
C TYR A 183 3.00 -13.54 -9.48
N SER A 184 3.15 -14.06 -8.26
CA SER A 184 4.44 -14.42 -7.67
C SER A 184 5.34 -15.22 -8.61
N ARG A 185 6.57 -14.73 -8.81
CA ARG A 185 7.62 -15.46 -9.53
C ARG A 185 8.01 -16.74 -8.82
N PHE A 186 7.96 -16.73 -7.48
CA PHE A 186 8.25 -17.90 -6.67
C PHE A 186 7.21 -19.00 -6.89
N GLN A 187 5.92 -18.66 -6.86
CA GLN A 187 4.87 -19.65 -7.14
C GLN A 187 5.01 -20.24 -8.54
N ARG A 188 5.26 -19.41 -9.56
CA ARG A 188 5.51 -19.90 -10.93
C ARG A 188 6.73 -20.82 -11.01
N ALA A 189 7.83 -20.49 -10.32
CA ALA A 189 9.01 -21.35 -10.27
C ALA A 189 8.70 -22.68 -9.56
N LEU A 190 7.92 -22.63 -8.48
CA LEU A 190 7.50 -23.79 -7.73
C LEU A 190 6.61 -24.72 -8.56
N ASP A 191 5.66 -24.18 -9.35
CA ASP A 191 4.83 -24.95 -10.28
C ASP A 191 5.67 -25.67 -11.34
N VAL A 192 6.71 -25.00 -11.87
CA VAL A 192 7.64 -25.62 -12.83
C VAL A 192 8.42 -26.77 -12.18
N TYR A 193 8.91 -26.58 -10.94
CA TYR A 193 9.64 -27.63 -10.20
C TYR A 193 8.70 -28.81 -9.86
N ARG A 194 7.43 -28.54 -9.56
CA ARG A 194 6.42 -29.58 -9.29
C ARG A 194 6.22 -30.49 -10.49
N ILE A 195 6.24 -29.93 -11.70
CA ILE A 195 6.09 -30.69 -12.95
C ILE A 195 7.40 -31.41 -13.30
N ASN A 196 8.55 -30.75 -13.09
CA ASN A 196 9.85 -31.28 -13.49
C ASN A 196 10.62 -31.88 -12.30
N LYS A 197 10.48 -33.21 -12.15
CA LYS A 197 11.10 -34.00 -11.07
C LYS A 197 12.63 -33.93 -10.99
N ARG A 198 13.32 -33.35 -11.99
CA ARG A 198 14.77 -33.11 -11.93
C ARG A 198 15.13 -32.01 -10.93
N TYR A 199 14.19 -31.12 -10.62
CA TYR A 199 14.40 -30.03 -9.68
C TYR A 199 13.61 -30.31 -8.40
N ASN A 200 14.32 -30.52 -7.31
CA ASN A 200 13.71 -30.88 -6.03
C ASN A 200 14.30 -30.10 -4.85
N GLU A 201 15.17 -29.13 -5.08
CA GLU A 201 15.77 -28.33 -4.00
C GLU A 201 15.31 -26.88 -4.07
N LEU A 202 14.95 -26.31 -2.92
CA LEU A 202 14.50 -24.93 -2.81
C LEU A 202 15.60 -23.92 -3.16
N SER A 203 16.87 -24.29 -2.97
CA SER A 203 18.06 -23.47 -3.28
C SER A 203 18.03 -22.92 -4.71
N GLY A 204 17.56 -23.72 -5.68
CA GLY A 204 17.42 -23.35 -7.08
C GLY A 204 16.41 -22.23 -7.37
N MET A 205 15.58 -21.87 -6.40
CA MET A 205 14.61 -20.78 -6.48
C MET A 205 14.73 -19.77 -5.32
N SER A 206 15.88 -19.73 -4.65
CA SER A 206 16.18 -18.80 -3.54
C SER A 206 15.96 -17.33 -3.91
N GLY A 207 16.29 -16.91 -5.13
CA GLY A 207 16.06 -15.55 -5.62
C GLY A 207 14.57 -15.18 -5.68
N PRO A 208 13.74 -15.89 -6.48
CA PRO A 208 12.29 -15.70 -6.49
C PRO A 208 11.67 -15.81 -5.09
N PHE A 209 12.12 -16.77 -4.28
CA PHE A 209 11.61 -16.96 -2.93
C PHE A 209 11.89 -15.77 -2.01
N TRP A 210 13.13 -15.29 -2.03
CA TRP A 210 13.53 -14.09 -1.31
C TRP A 210 12.69 -12.88 -1.70
N LEU A 211 12.45 -12.68 -3.01
CA LEU A 211 11.63 -11.59 -3.52
C LEU A 211 10.23 -11.65 -2.92
N TYR A 212 9.59 -12.82 -2.97
CA TYR A 212 8.26 -13.03 -2.39
C TYR A 212 8.23 -12.69 -0.89
N LEU A 213 9.16 -13.22 -0.08
CA LEU A 213 9.22 -12.92 1.35
C LEU A 213 9.53 -11.45 1.64
N SER A 214 10.36 -10.80 0.82
CA SER A 214 10.67 -9.37 0.94
C SER A 214 9.45 -8.50 0.65
N THR A 215 8.61 -8.90 -0.30
CA THR A 215 7.34 -8.23 -0.63
C THR A 215 6.36 -8.34 0.54
N LEU A 216 6.25 -9.51 1.18
CA LEU A 216 5.45 -9.67 2.41
C LEU A 216 5.96 -8.79 3.55
N ASP A 217 7.28 -8.67 3.72
CA ASP A 217 7.91 -7.82 4.75
C ASP A 217 7.60 -6.33 4.50
N LYS A 218 7.67 -5.88 3.24
CA LYS A 218 7.30 -4.52 2.86
C LYS A 218 5.82 -4.23 3.09
N LEU A 219 4.93 -5.13 2.67
CA LEU A 219 3.48 -4.96 2.86
C LEU A 219 3.13 -4.88 4.35
N SER A 220 3.67 -5.79 5.16
CA SER A 220 3.39 -5.83 6.60
C SER A 220 3.97 -4.67 7.41
N SER A 221 5.03 -4.04 6.90
CA SER A 221 5.65 -2.86 7.52
C SER A 221 5.07 -1.51 7.04
N THR A 222 4.18 -1.54 6.03
CA THR A 222 3.54 -0.34 5.48
C THR A 222 2.36 0.12 6.34
N GLU A 223 2.21 1.44 6.51
CA GLU A 223 1.13 2.04 7.30
C GLU A 223 0.56 3.28 6.60
N LEU A 224 -0.72 3.21 6.24
CA LEU A 224 -1.49 4.33 5.68
C LEU A 224 -1.89 5.33 6.78
N LYS A 225 -1.88 6.62 6.44
CA LYS A 225 -2.24 7.73 7.33
C LYS A 225 -3.22 8.69 6.69
#